data_AF-A0A410PP01-F1
#
_entry.id   AF-A0A410PP01-F1
#
_cell.length_a   1.000
_cell.length_b   1.000
_cell.length_c   1.000
_cell.angle_alpha   90.00
_cell.angle_beta   90.00
_cell.angle_gamma   90.00
#
_symmetry.space_group_name_H-M   'P 1'
#
loop_
_entity.id
_entity.type
_entity.pdbx_description
1 polymer ?
#
loop_
_entity_poly.entity_id
_entity_poly.type
_entity_poly.pdbx_seq_one_letter_code
_entity_poly.pdbx_strand_id
1 'polypeptide(L)'
;MFSSIDLSDYFYKPEILAKRVLEIYFSQKIPSYPIDPFDILKQMNIVYQFRDFRDLEGIYIVPEDEDDIAIVGINNNRPVTRQRFTAAHELCHHIKDKNESSICPIDGREKNPIEKYADKFASELLMPTEELKKQVGKFENNGYINFENIIYIADYFGVSFEACVFNIAYKLNKIEGNIEPLRLKKRINKFKPDKKRIELGFKKYDSSLLKNIINSYDYFYNNESKAVWYKFKNDFIYNENRLEGVNIDKEDVAEILTDIRIYKQNSVYCKSEYKDIIEVVGHASMYDFLLETEEPISIFKLLKLHTMLFQFAPYPEAAGKIRNSNNFVTEAKFETVDYNNIINELLKLEEKLKKLINKMNDMSIAEYIEEAVKIHHRITVIHPFIDGNGRCSRVMLNWLFKIKGLPPVYLKYDNKDYYYEALKEADLNGDYSYLCEVFYREIIRSMIQLNTKFKL
;
A
#
# COMPACT_ATOMS: atom_id res chain seq x y z
N MET A 1 21.99 15.68 0.73
CA MET A 1 21.92 17.04 1.34
C MET A 1 21.92 16.96 2.86
N PHE A 2 21.20 16.01 3.46
CA PHE A 2 21.17 15.82 4.92
C PHE A 2 22.45 15.24 5.54
N SER A 3 23.18 14.37 4.83
CA SER A 3 24.32 13.60 5.39
C SER A 3 25.54 14.44 5.81
N SER A 4 25.61 15.72 5.44
CA SER A 4 26.75 16.61 5.73
C SER A 4 26.42 17.77 6.67
N ILE A 5 25.20 17.81 7.25
CA ILE A 5 24.76 18.93 8.09
C ILE A 5 24.86 18.51 9.55
N ASP A 6 25.71 19.22 10.31
CA ASP A 6 25.74 19.08 11.76
C ASP A 6 24.49 19.72 12.38
N LEU A 7 23.80 18.96 13.22
CA LEU A 7 22.56 19.36 13.89
C LEU A 7 22.74 19.50 15.41
N SER A 8 23.95 19.27 15.94
CA SER A 8 24.22 19.25 17.38
C SER A 8 23.79 20.54 18.09
N ASP A 9 23.96 21.69 17.42
CA ASP A 9 23.61 23.01 17.94
C ASP A 9 22.12 23.16 18.24
N TYR A 10 21.26 22.29 17.70
CA TYR A 10 19.81 22.34 17.85
C TYR A 10 19.26 21.32 18.86
N PHE A 11 20.11 20.50 19.48
CA PHE A 11 19.68 19.40 20.37
C PHE A 11 19.12 19.85 21.73
N TYR A 12 19.23 21.13 22.07
CA TYR A 12 18.78 21.67 23.35
C TYR A 12 17.24 21.73 23.48
N LYS A 13 16.49 21.72 22.36
CA LYS A 13 15.03 21.66 22.35
C LYS A 13 14.50 20.85 21.17
N PRO A 14 13.59 19.87 21.40
CA PRO A 14 13.08 19.02 20.33
C PRO A 14 12.32 19.80 19.27
N GLU A 15 11.64 20.89 19.65
CA GLU A 15 10.89 21.71 18.71
C GLU A 15 11.79 22.49 17.76
N ILE A 16 12.95 22.93 18.25
CA ILE A 16 13.95 23.63 17.44
C ILE A 16 14.61 22.65 16.47
N LEU A 17 14.96 21.45 16.93
CA LEU A 17 15.51 20.42 16.07
C LEU A 17 14.53 20.02 14.96
N ALA A 18 13.27 19.78 15.29
CA ALA A 18 12.23 19.44 14.31
C ALA A 18 12.07 20.54 13.25
N LYS A 19 12.00 21.81 13.68
CA LYS A 19 11.96 22.95 12.77
C LYS A 19 13.16 22.98 11.83
N ARG A 20 14.37 22.74 12.35
CA ARG A 20 15.58 22.73 11.52
C ARG A 20 15.58 21.60 10.50
N VAL A 21 15.12 20.41 10.88
CA VAL A 21 14.96 19.28 9.96
C VAL A 21 14.00 19.64 8.83
N LEU A 22 12.86 20.28 9.13
CA LEU A 22 11.91 20.73 8.12
C LEU A 22 12.47 21.81 7.19
N GLU A 23 13.24 22.77 7.72
CA GLU A 23 13.91 23.79 6.90
C GLU A 23 14.87 23.16 5.86
N ILE A 24 15.62 22.13 6.27
CA ILE A 24 16.52 21.39 5.38
C ILE A 24 15.69 20.57 4.38
N TYR A 25 14.68 19.84 4.86
CA TYR A 25 13.82 18.99 4.03
C TYR A 25 13.17 19.76 2.89
N PHE A 26 12.62 20.94 3.19
CA PHE A 26 11.99 21.76 2.17
C PHE A 26 12.99 22.58 1.34
N SER A 27 14.23 22.77 1.78
CA SER A 27 15.28 23.46 1.01
C SER A 27 14.79 24.78 0.40
N GLN A 28 14.16 25.63 1.22
CA GLN A 28 13.53 26.92 0.84
C GLN A 28 12.24 26.84 0.01
N LYS A 29 11.73 25.64 -0.32
CA LYS A 29 10.41 25.46 -0.92
C LYS A 29 9.31 25.71 0.11
N ILE A 30 8.10 26.00 -0.39
CA ILE A 30 6.91 26.15 0.44
C ILE A 30 6.59 24.78 1.07
N PRO A 31 6.47 24.69 2.40
CA PRO A 31 6.09 23.45 3.08
C PRO A 31 4.77 22.89 2.56
N SER A 32 4.76 21.59 2.24
CA SER A 32 3.56 20.84 1.90
C SER A 32 3.19 19.88 3.03
N TYR A 33 1.90 19.79 3.33
CA TYR A 33 1.37 18.87 4.33
C TYR A 33 0.46 17.83 3.65
N PRO A 34 0.43 16.58 4.15
CA PRO A 34 1.07 16.12 5.38
C PRO A 34 2.57 15.79 5.19
N ILE A 35 3.43 16.10 6.18
CA ILE A 35 4.90 15.87 6.11
C ILE A 35 5.20 14.38 5.98
N ASP A 36 5.97 13.96 4.97
CA ASP A 36 6.37 12.55 4.80
C ASP A 36 7.62 12.19 5.62
N PRO A 37 7.50 11.51 6.78
CA PRO A 37 8.67 11.09 7.53
C PRO A 37 9.47 9.97 6.83
N PHE A 38 8.83 9.18 5.96
CA PHE A 38 9.50 8.10 5.25
C PHE A 38 10.44 8.64 4.17
N ASP A 39 10.04 9.71 3.48
CA ASP A 39 10.92 10.38 2.52
C ASP A 39 12.09 11.07 3.24
N ILE A 40 11.88 11.64 4.43
CA ILE A 40 12.98 12.18 5.24
C ILE A 40 13.97 11.07 5.60
N LEU A 41 13.50 9.91 6.09
CA LEU A 41 14.36 8.75 6.37
C LEU A 41 15.18 8.37 5.12
N LYS A 42 14.51 8.25 3.96
CA LYS A 42 15.16 7.92 2.68
C LYS A 42 16.22 8.95 2.28
N GLN A 43 15.93 10.25 2.38
CA GLN A 43 16.89 11.32 2.05
C GLN A 43 18.09 11.37 3.01
N MET A 44 17.96 10.79 4.20
CA MET A 44 19.03 10.60 5.17
C MET A 44 19.76 9.26 5.01
N ASN A 45 19.48 8.50 3.95
CA ASN A 45 20.04 7.17 3.68
C ASN A 45 19.72 6.16 4.79
N ILE A 46 18.53 6.27 5.39
CA ILE A 46 18.02 5.34 6.41
C ILE A 46 17.02 4.42 5.74
N VAL A 47 17.24 3.12 5.86
CA VAL A 47 16.34 2.10 5.36
C VAL A 47 15.28 1.83 6.42
N TYR A 48 14.01 1.84 6.06
CA TYR A 48 12.94 1.40 6.97
C TYR A 48 12.25 0.13 6.48
N GLN A 49 11.82 -0.70 7.43
CA GLN A 49 11.14 -1.96 7.15
C GLN A 49 9.96 -2.15 8.10
N PHE A 50 8.82 -2.55 7.54
CA PHE A 50 7.69 -2.97 8.35
C PHE A 50 7.91 -4.38 8.88
N ARG A 51 7.66 -4.57 10.17
CA ARG A 51 7.84 -5.83 10.91
C ARG A 51 6.62 -6.12 11.78
N ASP A 52 6.39 -7.40 12.03
CA ASP A 52 5.36 -7.85 12.97
C ASP A 52 5.94 -7.85 14.39
N PHE A 53 5.70 -6.76 15.11
CA PHE A 53 6.13 -6.63 16.50
C PHE A 53 4.94 -6.88 17.43
N ARG A 54 5.12 -7.78 18.40
CA ARG A 54 4.13 -8.04 19.46
C ARG A 54 4.11 -6.94 20.50
N ASP A 55 5.29 -6.52 20.96
CA ASP A 55 5.46 -5.65 22.13
C ASP A 55 6.17 -4.31 21.84
N LEU A 56 6.57 -4.08 20.57
CA LEU A 56 7.32 -2.89 20.15
C LEU A 56 6.55 -2.04 19.15
N GLU A 57 6.70 -0.72 19.23
CA GLU A 57 6.19 0.20 18.20
C GLU A 57 7.15 0.34 17.04
N GLY A 58 8.44 0.38 17.35
CA GLY A 58 9.53 0.48 16.41
C GLY A 58 10.86 0.10 17.06
N ILE A 59 11.87 0.00 16.22
CA ILE A 59 13.25 -0.22 16.62
C ILE A 59 14.15 0.58 15.68
N TYR A 60 15.21 1.15 16.22
CA TYR A 60 16.27 1.77 15.44
C TYR A 60 17.59 1.03 15.70
N ILE A 61 18.19 0.55 14.62
CA ILE A 61 19.45 -0.19 14.61
C ILE A 61 20.52 0.71 14.01
N VAL A 62 21.56 0.97 14.80
CA VAL A 62 22.72 1.79 14.41
C VAL A 62 23.64 0.95 13.51
N PRO A 63 24.26 1.54 12.46
CA PRO A 63 25.33 0.89 11.70
C PRO A 63 26.48 0.44 12.59
N GLU A 64 27.05 -0.76 12.38
CA GLU A 64 28.21 -1.21 13.15
C GLU A 64 29.51 -0.56 12.63
N ASP A 65 29.63 -0.39 11.31
CA ASP A 65 30.79 0.20 10.61
C ASP A 65 30.39 1.23 9.52
N GLU A 66 31.37 1.90 8.89
CA GLU A 66 31.13 2.92 7.82
C GLU A 66 30.45 2.36 6.56
N ASP A 67 30.54 1.04 6.35
CA ASP A 67 29.90 0.33 5.23
C ASP A 67 28.45 -0.10 5.54
N ASP A 68 28.00 0.01 6.79
CA ASP A 68 26.65 -0.37 7.22
C ASP A 68 25.64 0.77 7.09
N ILE A 69 24.37 0.39 6.88
CA ILE A 69 23.25 1.32 6.71
C ILE A 69 22.35 1.26 7.94
N ALA A 70 21.87 2.43 8.39
CA ALA A 70 20.97 2.50 9.53
C ALA A 70 19.59 1.91 9.17
N ILE A 71 19.01 1.11 10.08
CA ILE A 71 17.74 0.42 9.84
C ILE A 71 16.69 0.84 10.86
N VAL A 72 15.51 1.24 10.38
CA VAL A 72 14.32 1.54 11.19
C VAL A 72 13.27 0.44 11.00
N GLY A 73 13.00 -0.34 12.04
CA GLY A 73 11.88 -1.27 12.07
C GLY A 73 10.60 -0.57 12.56
N ILE A 74 9.48 -0.75 11.86
CA ILE A 74 8.19 -0.13 12.20
C ILE A 74 7.13 -1.23 12.36
N ASN A 75 6.33 -1.16 13.42
CA ASN A 75 5.27 -2.14 13.64
C ASN A 75 4.16 -2.01 12.59
N ASN A 76 4.01 -3.04 11.75
CA ASN A 76 2.98 -3.08 10.72
C ASN A 76 1.54 -3.11 11.28
N ASN A 77 1.34 -3.64 12.48
CA ASN A 77 0.00 -3.84 13.04
C ASN A 77 -0.62 -2.52 13.54
N ARG A 78 0.12 -1.41 13.49
CA ARG A 78 -0.36 -0.09 13.88
C ARG A 78 -0.98 0.66 12.68
N PRO A 79 -1.97 1.54 12.90
CA PRO A 79 -2.50 2.42 11.85
C PRO A 79 -1.41 3.29 11.21
N VAL A 80 -1.57 3.66 9.92
CA VAL A 80 -0.57 4.45 9.17
C VAL A 80 -0.16 5.75 9.85
N THR A 81 -1.09 6.43 10.52
CA THR A 81 -0.80 7.66 11.28
C THR A 81 0.15 7.40 12.46
N ARG A 82 0.07 6.23 13.10
CA ARG A 82 0.99 5.80 14.16
C ARG A 82 2.32 5.32 13.58
N GLN A 83 2.31 4.59 12.46
CA GLN A 83 3.54 4.20 11.76
C GLN A 83 4.38 5.42 11.35
N ARG A 84 3.74 6.50 10.87
CA ARG A 84 4.38 7.79 10.57
C ARG A 84 4.98 8.43 11.81
N PHE A 85 4.26 8.40 12.93
CA PHE A 85 4.78 8.90 14.21
C PHE A 85 6.02 8.11 14.64
N THR A 86 5.98 6.78 14.55
CA THR A 86 7.15 5.93 14.82
C THR A 86 8.31 6.27 13.89
N ALA A 87 8.08 6.40 12.57
CA ALA A 87 9.13 6.81 11.63
C ALA A 87 9.80 8.15 12.03
N ALA A 88 8.99 9.15 12.41
CA ALA A 88 9.51 10.44 12.89
C ALA A 88 10.21 10.35 14.26
N HIS A 89 9.78 9.43 15.12
CA HIS A 89 10.39 9.17 16.42
C HIS A 89 11.77 8.52 16.25
N GLU A 90 11.87 7.45 15.45
CA GLU A 90 13.14 6.76 15.19
C GLU A 90 14.12 7.65 14.39
N LEU A 91 13.61 8.53 13.52
CA LEU A 91 14.41 9.58 12.88
C LEU A 91 15.10 10.47 13.92
N CYS A 92 14.44 10.77 15.06
CA CYS A 92 15.05 11.55 16.13
C CYS A 92 16.27 10.85 16.73
N HIS A 93 16.13 9.55 17.02
CA HIS A 93 17.21 8.73 17.54
C HIS A 93 18.37 8.64 16.55
N HIS A 94 18.09 8.50 15.25
CA HIS A 94 19.14 8.56 14.24
C HIS A 94 19.90 9.90 14.25
N ILE A 95 19.20 11.02 14.40
CA ILE A 95 19.83 12.34 14.35
C ILE A 95 20.66 12.60 15.61
N LYS A 96 20.10 12.28 16.79
CA LYS A 96 20.62 12.75 18.08
C LYS A 96 21.37 11.68 18.87
N ASP A 97 21.01 10.41 18.72
CA ASP A 97 21.44 9.31 19.58
C ASP A 97 22.27 8.28 18.78
N LYS A 98 23.12 8.77 17.86
CA LYS A 98 23.91 7.99 16.87
C LYS A 98 24.80 6.87 17.43
N ASN A 99 25.05 6.85 18.74
CA ASN A 99 25.96 5.90 19.38
C ASN A 99 25.24 4.82 20.22
N GLU A 100 23.90 4.83 20.29
CA GLU A 100 23.13 3.86 21.09
C GLU A 100 21.94 3.33 20.27
N SER A 101 21.85 2.01 20.11
CA SER A 101 20.65 1.38 19.53
C SER A 101 19.46 1.59 20.46
N SER A 102 18.31 1.99 19.91
CA SER A 102 17.10 2.31 20.67
C SER A 102 15.93 1.37 20.34
N ILE A 103 15.18 1.01 21.38
CA ILE A 103 14.01 0.12 21.29
C ILE A 103 12.80 0.85 21.86
N CYS A 104 11.72 0.98 21.08
CA CYS A 104 10.50 1.68 21.50
C CYS A 104 9.39 0.69 21.91
N PRO A 105 9.08 0.51 23.21
CA PRO A 105 8.02 -0.40 23.69
C PRO A 105 6.60 0.19 23.54
N ILE A 106 5.58 -0.68 23.48
CA ILE A 106 4.13 -0.38 23.26
C ILE A 106 3.39 0.39 24.39
N ASP A 107 4.09 1.07 25.31
CA ASP A 107 3.64 1.68 26.59
C ASP A 107 3.75 0.75 27.82
N GLY A 108 3.98 1.36 29.00
CA GLY A 108 3.87 0.70 30.31
C GLY A 108 4.99 1.00 31.33
N ARG A 109 6.08 1.66 30.92
CA ARG A 109 7.17 2.09 31.81
C ARG A 109 7.34 3.60 31.78
N GLU A 110 7.87 4.17 32.85
CA GLU A 110 8.22 5.58 32.90
C GLU A 110 9.21 5.90 31.79
N LYS A 111 8.79 6.68 30.79
CA LYS A 111 9.63 7.04 29.64
C LYS A 111 10.82 7.86 30.12
N ASN A 112 12.02 7.42 29.73
CA ASN A 112 13.25 8.14 30.03
C ASN A 112 13.25 9.52 29.32
N PRO A 113 14.19 10.43 29.67
CA PRO A 113 14.26 11.74 29.04
C PRO A 113 14.48 11.71 27.51
N ILE A 114 15.15 10.68 26.98
CA ILE A 114 15.46 10.51 25.55
C ILE A 114 14.17 10.20 24.77
N GLU A 115 13.39 9.21 25.21
CA GLU A 115 12.08 8.85 24.65
C GLU A 115 11.09 10.03 24.68
N LYS A 116 11.07 10.78 25.79
CA LYS A 116 10.25 12.01 25.91
C LYS A 116 10.70 13.09 24.93
N TYR A 117 11.98 13.19 24.65
CA TYR A 117 12.51 14.12 23.65
C TYR A 117 12.10 13.70 22.24
N ALA A 118 12.27 12.41 21.89
CA ALA A 118 11.87 11.85 20.60
C ALA A 118 10.36 11.98 20.33
N ASP A 119 9.51 11.72 21.34
CA ASP A 119 8.06 11.93 21.23
C ASP A 119 7.69 13.39 20.91
N LYS A 120 8.34 14.35 21.58
CA LYS A 120 8.12 15.78 21.33
C LYS A 120 8.63 16.21 19.95
N PHE A 121 9.79 15.70 19.55
CA PHE A 121 10.35 15.93 18.21
C PHE A 121 9.39 15.41 17.14
N ALA A 122 8.95 14.15 17.24
CA ALA A 122 8.03 13.54 16.27
C ALA A 122 6.71 14.30 16.19
N SER A 123 6.17 14.71 17.34
CA SER A 123 4.95 15.52 17.39
C SER A 123 5.12 16.89 16.74
N GLU A 124 6.27 17.55 16.91
CA GLU A 124 6.54 18.85 16.29
C GLU A 124 6.86 18.72 14.80
N LEU A 125 7.57 17.66 14.39
CA LEU A 125 7.93 17.41 12.99
C LEU A 125 6.67 17.19 12.13
N LEU A 126 5.75 16.34 12.60
CA LEU A 126 4.55 15.98 11.85
C LEU A 126 3.45 17.04 11.93
N MET A 127 3.42 17.81 13.02
CA MET A 127 2.43 18.86 13.23
C MET A 127 3.10 20.09 13.87
N PRO A 128 3.82 20.89 13.06
CA PRO A 128 4.52 22.08 13.54
C PRO A 128 3.57 23.07 14.19
N THR A 129 3.94 23.57 15.36
CA THR A 129 3.08 24.42 16.20
C THR A 129 2.66 25.69 15.48
N GLU A 130 3.56 26.29 14.70
CA GLU A 130 3.27 27.51 13.94
C GLU A 130 2.25 27.29 12.83
N GLU A 131 2.29 26.15 12.14
CA GLU A 131 1.28 25.82 11.14
C GLU A 131 -0.05 25.39 11.81
N LEU A 132 0.02 24.64 12.91
CA LEU A 132 -1.15 24.24 13.68
C LEU A 132 -1.96 25.47 14.15
N LYS A 133 -1.27 26.52 14.62
CA LYS A 133 -1.90 27.80 14.98
C LYS A 133 -2.68 28.41 13.81
N LYS A 134 -2.10 28.42 12.60
CA LYS A 134 -2.78 28.95 11.41
C LYS A 134 -4.00 28.12 11.04
N GLN A 135 -3.89 26.80 11.05
CA GLN A 135 -5.00 25.92 10.71
C GLN A 135 -6.15 26.03 11.72
N VAL A 136 -5.83 26.08 13.02
CA VAL A 136 -6.84 26.32 14.07
C VAL A 136 -7.51 27.68 13.89
N GLY A 137 -6.75 28.72 13.58
CA GLY A 137 -7.29 30.07 13.35
C GLY A 137 -8.32 30.19 12.22
N LYS A 138 -8.34 29.24 11.27
CA LYS A 138 -9.36 29.20 10.19
C LYS A 138 -10.74 28.75 10.67
N PHE A 139 -10.79 27.99 11.75
CA PHE A 139 -12.00 27.33 12.24
C PHE A 139 -12.40 27.77 13.65
N GLU A 140 -11.60 28.63 14.25
CA GLU A 140 -11.80 29.15 15.60
C GLU A 140 -13.06 30.00 15.69
N ASN A 141 -13.83 29.77 16.74
CA ASN A 141 -15.00 30.56 17.08
C ASN A 141 -14.97 30.85 18.58
N ASN A 142 -15.08 32.13 18.97
CA ASN A 142 -15.01 32.60 20.35
C ASN A 142 -13.78 32.09 21.14
N GLY A 143 -12.62 31.96 20.49
CA GLY A 143 -11.38 31.52 21.14
C GLY A 143 -11.18 30.00 21.20
N TYR A 144 -12.16 29.21 20.76
CA TYR A 144 -12.14 27.75 20.84
C TYR A 144 -12.42 27.09 19.49
N ILE A 145 -12.08 25.81 19.38
CA ILE A 145 -12.38 24.96 18.23
C ILE A 145 -13.14 23.70 18.67
N ASN A 146 -14.12 23.29 17.86
CA ASN A 146 -14.90 22.08 18.10
C ASN A 146 -14.22 20.83 17.51
N PHE A 147 -14.70 19.65 17.90
CA PHE A 147 -14.12 18.38 17.47
C PHE A 147 -14.35 18.07 15.98
N GLU A 148 -15.43 18.57 15.37
CA GLU A 148 -15.68 18.37 13.94
C GLU A 148 -14.63 19.10 13.09
N ASN A 149 -14.29 20.33 13.45
CA ASN A 149 -13.26 21.11 12.78
C ASN A 149 -11.85 20.52 12.98
N ILE A 150 -11.59 19.89 14.14
CA ILE A 150 -10.32 19.20 14.41
C ILE A 150 -10.13 17.99 13.46
N ILE A 151 -11.20 17.38 12.94
CA ILE A 151 -11.07 16.30 11.94
C ILE A 151 -10.33 16.81 10.70
N TYR A 152 -10.71 17.98 10.17
CA TYR A 152 -10.08 18.59 8.99
C TYR A 152 -8.61 18.92 9.25
N ILE A 153 -8.28 19.38 10.46
CA ILE A 153 -6.90 19.70 10.84
C ILE A 153 -6.06 18.44 10.98
N ALA A 154 -6.59 17.39 11.61
CA ALA A 154 -5.90 16.11 11.74
C ALA A 154 -5.62 15.48 10.36
N ASP A 155 -6.58 15.60 9.43
CA ASP A 155 -6.44 15.17 8.05
C ASP A 155 -5.35 15.96 7.30
N TYR A 156 -5.37 17.29 7.41
CA TYR A 156 -4.36 18.18 6.83
C TYR A 156 -2.92 17.79 7.23
N PHE A 157 -2.70 17.44 8.50
CA PHE A 157 -1.39 17.00 8.99
C PHE A 157 -1.12 15.50 8.80
N GLY A 158 -2.12 14.70 8.43
CA GLY A 158 -1.98 13.25 8.30
C GLY A 158 -1.66 12.55 9.63
N VAL A 159 -2.20 13.07 10.74
CA VAL A 159 -2.00 12.55 12.11
C VAL A 159 -3.29 11.96 12.68
N SER A 160 -3.20 11.23 13.80
CA SER A 160 -4.41 10.73 14.46
C SER A 160 -5.23 11.88 15.03
N PHE A 161 -6.56 11.74 15.03
CA PHE A 161 -7.47 12.71 15.64
C PHE A 161 -7.10 12.97 17.10
N GLU A 162 -6.80 11.92 17.87
CA GLU A 162 -6.36 12.02 19.25
C GLU A 162 -5.10 12.89 19.37
N ALA A 163 -4.04 12.61 18.60
CA ALA A 163 -2.81 13.41 18.64
C ALA A 163 -3.05 14.90 18.33
N CYS A 164 -3.92 15.20 17.36
CA CYS A 164 -4.30 16.57 17.03
C CYS A 164 -5.03 17.26 18.19
N VAL A 165 -6.01 16.57 18.81
CA VAL A 165 -6.74 17.08 19.98
C VAL A 165 -5.79 17.39 21.13
N PHE A 166 -4.88 16.46 21.46
CA PHE A 166 -3.91 16.67 22.54
C PHE A 166 -2.98 17.86 22.26
N ASN A 167 -2.49 18.02 21.03
CA ASN A 167 -1.65 19.15 20.67
C ASN A 167 -2.40 20.49 20.77
N ILE A 168 -3.64 20.58 20.28
CA ILE A 168 -4.44 21.81 20.40
C ILE A 168 -4.77 22.12 21.86
N ALA A 169 -5.07 21.10 22.67
CA ALA A 169 -5.34 21.26 24.09
C ALA A 169 -4.14 21.83 24.86
N TYR A 170 -2.96 21.20 24.75
CA TYR A 170 -1.83 21.51 25.63
C TYR A 170 -0.83 22.50 25.06
N LYS A 171 -0.75 22.67 23.74
CA LYS A 171 0.11 23.70 23.12
C LYS A 171 -0.62 25.02 22.91
N LEU A 172 -1.92 24.97 22.58
CA LEU A 172 -2.68 26.17 22.19
C LEU A 172 -3.76 26.58 23.20
N ASN A 173 -4.20 25.68 24.09
CA ASN A 173 -5.31 25.91 25.02
C ASN A 173 -6.63 26.34 24.33
N LYS A 174 -6.89 25.82 23.12
CA LYS A 174 -8.05 26.20 22.29
C LYS A 174 -9.20 25.18 22.27
N ILE A 175 -9.21 24.20 23.16
CA ILE A 175 -10.30 23.22 23.24
C ILE A 175 -11.25 23.60 24.36
N GLU A 176 -12.53 23.74 24.01
CA GLU A 176 -13.58 24.06 24.99
C GLU A 176 -13.79 22.90 25.99
N GLY A 177 -14.16 23.25 27.22
CA GLY A 177 -14.54 22.29 28.26
C GLY A 177 -13.35 21.65 28.97
N ASN A 178 -13.58 20.50 29.59
CA ASN A 178 -12.57 19.87 30.44
C ASN A 178 -11.45 19.21 29.61
N ILE A 179 -10.22 19.70 29.79
CA ILE A 179 -9.00 19.24 29.12
C ILE A 179 -8.10 18.35 30.01
N GLU A 180 -8.59 17.88 31.17
CA GLU A 180 -7.87 16.86 31.95
C GLU A 180 -7.67 15.59 31.11
N PRO A 181 -6.46 15.00 31.05
CA PRO A 181 -6.13 13.94 30.10
C PRO A 181 -7.14 12.79 30.06
N LEU A 182 -7.54 12.27 31.22
CA LEU A 182 -8.51 11.17 31.33
C LEU A 182 -9.92 11.57 30.88
N ARG A 183 -10.33 12.82 31.12
CA ARG A 183 -11.64 13.33 30.74
C ARG A 183 -11.67 13.67 29.25
N LEU A 184 -10.59 14.24 28.72
CA LEU A 184 -10.44 14.54 27.30
C LEU A 184 -10.48 13.24 26.47
N LYS A 185 -9.77 12.19 26.90
CA LYS A 185 -9.83 10.88 26.25
C LYS A 185 -11.25 10.29 26.23
N LYS A 186 -12.00 10.40 27.33
CA LYS A 186 -13.42 9.99 27.37
C LYS A 186 -14.29 10.78 26.39
N ARG A 187 -14.04 12.09 26.23
CA ARG A 187 -14.75 12.94 25.26
C ARG A 187 -14.45 12.51 23.82
N ILE A 188 -13.19 12.24 23.49
CA ILE A 188 -12.76 11.74 22.18
C ILE A 188 -13.47 10.42 21.85
N ASN A 189 -13.46 9.46 22.78
CA ASN A 189 -14.11 8.16 22.59
C ASN A 189 -15.63 8.30 22.38
N LYS A 190 -16.29 9.21 23.12
CA LYS A 190 -17.72 9.48 22.96
C LYS A 190 -18.05 10.10 21.61
N PHE A 191 -17.15 10.91 21.06
CA PHE A 191 -17.32 11.59 19.77
C PHE A 191 -17.23 10.63 18.56
N LYS A 192 -16.51 9.51 18.68
CA LYS A 192 -16.34 8.49 17.62
C LYS A 192 -15.79 9.09 16.32
N PRO A 193 -14.54 9.59 16.32
CA PRO A 193 -13.99 10.38 15.21
C PRO A 193 -14.03 9.65 13.86
N ASP A 194 -13.75 8.34 13.81
CA ASP A 194 -13.76 7.60 12.54
C ASP A 194 -15.14 7.53 11.90
N LYS A 195 -16.19 7.37 12.71
CA LYS A 195 -17.56 7.43 12.22
C LYS A 195 -17.89 8.83 11.70
N LYS A 196 -17.48 9.87 12.45
CA LYS A 196 -17.72 11.26 12.08
C LYS A 196 -16.97 11.68 10.82
N ARG A 197 -15.75 11.16 10.61
CA ARG A 197 -14.98 11.34 9.36
C ARG A 197 -15.79 10.90 8.14
N ILE A 198 -16.39 9.71 8.20
CA ILE A 198 -17.23 9.17 7.12
C ILE A 198 -18.49 10.05 6.91
N GLU A 199 -19.15 10.46 8.00
CA GLU A 199 -20.31 11.37 7.93
C GLU A 199 -19.98 12.72 7.27
N LEU A 200 -18.75 13.21 7.41
CA LEU A 200 -18.24 14.45 6.80
C LEU A 200 -17.76 14.26 5.35
N GLY A 201 -17.90 13.05 4.78
CA GLY A 201 -17.50 12.76 3.41
C GLY A 201 -16.00 12.45 3.24
N PHE A 202 -15.24 12.32 4.32
CA PHE A 202 -13.88 11.80 4.22
C PHE A 202 -13.91 10.33 3.84
N LYS A 203 -12.99 9.93 2.97
CA LYS A 203 -12.76 8.52 2.67
C LYS A 203 -12.37 7.80 3.96
N LYS A 204 -12.84 6.56 4.10
CA LYS A 204 -12.57 5.69 5.26
C LYS A 204 -11.06 5.56 5.53
N TYR A 205 -10.24 5.71 4.49
CA TYR A 205 -8.80 5.67 4.57
C TYR A 205 -8.18 6.69 3.63
N ASP A 206 -6.96 7.12 3.97
CA ASP A 206 -6.25 8.14 3.23
C ASP A 206 -5.17 7.49 2.35
N SER A 207 -5.53 7.28 1.08
CA SER A 207 -4.61 6.79 0.04
C SER A 207 -3.33 7.61 -0.07
N SER A 208 -3.34 8.90 0.31
CA SER A 208 -2.17 9.78 0.25
C SER A 208 -1.11 9.39 1.27
N LEU A 209 -1.49 8.91 2.46
CA LEU A 209 -0.51 8.48 3.47
C LEU A 209 0.14 7.14 3.10
N LEU A 210 -0.59 6.26 2.41
CA LEU A 210 -0.01 5.04 1.84
C LEU A 210 0.89 5.34 0.64
N LYS A 211 0.55 6.37 -0.15
CA LYS A 211 1.38 6.86 -1.25
C LYS A 211 2.79 7.24 -0.80
N ASN A 212 2.88 7.92 0.35
CA ASN A 212 4.16 8.26 1.00
C ASN A 212 5.01 7.02 1.28
N ILE A 213 4.42 5.98 1.87
CA ILE A 213 5.10 4.70 2.10
C ILE A 213 5.60 4.11 0.77
N ILE A 214 4.73 4.04 -0.23
CA ILE A 214 5.04 3.41 -1.52
C ILE A 214 6.18 4.11 -2.26
N ASN A 215 6.22 5.45 -2.24
CA ASN A 215 7.27 6.21 -2.92
C ASN A 215 8.62 6.16 -2.19
N SER A 216 8.57 6.08 -0.87
CA SER A 216 9.75 6.16 -0.01
C SER A 216 10.33 4.80 0.34
N TYR A 217 9.60 3.70 0.12
CA TYR A 217 10.06 2.36 0.42
C TYR A 217 11.24 1.97 -0.46
N ASP A 218 12.20 1.26 0.12
CA ASP A 218 13.31 0.68 -0.62
C ASP A 218 12.97 -0.74 -1.09
N TYR A 219 12.80 -0.89 -2.40
CA TYR A 219 12.48 -2.14 -3.04
C TYR A 219 13.77 -2.92 -3.30
N PHE A 220 14.35 -3.49 -2.24
CA PHE A 220 15.59 -4.30 -2.29
C PHE A 220 15.54 -5.49 -3.27
N TYR A 221 14.38 -5.83 -3.80
CA TYR A 221 14.17 -6.91 -4.76
C TYR A 221 14.52 -6.54 -6.21
N ASN A 222 15.23 -5.43 -6.42
CA ASN A 222 15.67 -4.95 -7.74
C ASN A 222 16.55 -5.95 -8.52
N ASN A 223 16.98 -7.08 -7.93
CA ASN A 223 17.54 -8.21 -8.66
C ASN A 223 16.68 -9.46 -8.53
N GLU A 224 16.03 -9.82 -9.64
CA GLU A 224 15.83 -11.18 -10.22
C GLU A 224 15.68 -12.41 -9.31
N SER A 225 15.26 -12.27 -8.07
CA SER A 225 14.99 -13.43 -7.23
C SER A 225 13.68 -14.03 -7.69
N LYS A 226 13.72 -14.88 -8.74
CA LYS A 226 12.58 -15.74 -9.13
C LYS A 226 12.00 -16.44 -7.89
N ALA A 227 12.82 -16.69 -6.87
CA ALA A 227 12.41 -17.24 -5.59
C ALA A 227 11.33 -16.40 -4.86
N VAL A 228 11.34 -15.07 -4.97
CA VAL A 228 10.27 -14.19 -4.46
C VAL A 228 8.94 -14.54 -5.12
N TRP A 229 8.90 -14.59 -6.45
CA TRP A 229 7.68 -14.91 -7.19
C TRP A 229 7.23 -16.36 -6.94
N TYR A 230 8.16 -17.33 -6.93
CA TYR A 230 7.84 -18.71 -6.58
C TYR A 230 7.23 -18.87 -5.18
N LYS A 231 7.68 -18.07 -4.21
CA LYS A 231 7.14 -18.07 -2.84
C LYS A 231 5.69 -17.57 -2.78
N PHE A 232 5.29 -16.68 -3.68
CA PHE A 232 3.95 -16.11 -3.71
C PHE A 232 2.99 -16.91 -4.59
N LYS A 233 3.50 -17.77 -5.48
CA LYS A 233 2.69 -18.56 -6.43
C LYS A 233 1.52 -19.28 -5.76
N ASN A 234 1.77 -20.07 -4.69
CA ASN A 234 0.71 -20.85 -4.04
C ASN A 234 -0.42 -19.95 -3.49
N ASP A 235 -0.06 -18.87 -2.78
CA ASP A 235 -1.04 -17.95 -2.22
C ASP A 235 -1.79 -17.18 -3.33
N PHE A 236 -1.10 -16.78 -4.41
CA PHE A 236 -1.71 -16.13 -5.55
C PHE A 236 -2.74 -17.06 -6.19
N ILE A 237 -2.33 -18.27 -6.61
CA ILE A 237 -3.23 -19.24 -7.23
C ILE A 237 -4.41 -19.61 -6.33
N TYR A 238 -4.18 -19.80 -5.02
CA TYR A 238 -5.25 -20.09 -4.07
C TYR A 238 -6.27 -18.95 -3.98
N ASN A 239 -5.84 -17.74 -3.62
CA ASN A 239 -6.81 -16.67 -3.34
C ASN A 239 -7.56 -16.22 -4.60
N GLU A 240 -6.88 -16.23 -5.73
CA GLU A 240 -7.45 -15.81 -7.01
C GLU A 240 -8.52 -16.78 -7.51
N ASN A 241 -8.31 -18.09 -7.39
CA ASN A 241 -9.35 -19.06 -7.77
C ASN A 241 -10.52 -19.04 -6.77
N ARG A 242 -10.24 -18.84 -5.47
CA ARG A 242 -11.30 -18.63 -4.46
C ARG A 242 -12.15 -17.40 -4.74
N LEU A 243 -11.53 -16.31 -5.21
CA LEU A 243 -12.23 -15.09 -5.58
C LEU A 243 -13.28 -15.34 -6.67
N GLU A 244 -12.97 -16.21 -7.63
CA GLU A 244 -13.85 -16.60 -8.73
C GLU A 244 -14.82 -17.75 -8.35
N GLY A 245 -14.93 -18.08 -7.06
CA GLY A 245 -15.91 -19.04 -6.53
C GLY A 245 -15.47 -20.51 -6.55
N VAL A 246 -14.24 -20.83 -6.97
CA VAL A 246 -13.73 -22.20 -6.96
C VAL A 246 -13.59 -22.68 -5.51
N ASN A 247 -14.25 -23.79 -5.15
CA ASN A 247 -14.16 -24.34 -3.80
C ASN A 247 -12.91 -25.24 -3.65
N ILE A 248 -11.79 -24.62 -3.30
CA ILE A 248 -10.50 -25.28 -3.10
C ILE A 248 -9.86 -24.83 -1.79
N ASP A 249 -9.01 -25.64 -1.16
CA ASP A 249 -8.20 -25.22 -0.02
C ASP A 249 -6.72 -24.95 -0.40
N LYS A 250 -5.90 -24.56 0.57
CA LYS A 250 -4.48 -24.28 0.31
C LYS A 250 -3.65 -25.55 0.10
N GLU A 251 -4.06 -26.66 0.71
CA GLU A 251 -3.37 -27.94 0.65
C GLU A 251 -3.61 -28.58 -0.72
N ASP A 252 -4.83 -28.52 -1.23
CA ASP A 252 -5.23 -28.89 -2.59
C ASP A 252 -4.35 -28.16 -3.62
N VAL A 253 -4.24 -26.83 -3.53
CA VAL A 253 -3.42 -26.04 -4.46
C VAL A 253 -1.95 -26.47 -4.38
N ALA A 254 -1.42 -26.74 -3.19
CA ALA A 254 -0.06 -27.20 -3.03
C ALA A 254 0.18 -28.60 -3.62
N GLU A 255 -0.78 -29.51 -3.45
CA GLU A 255 -0.76 -30.85 -4.05
C GLU A 255 -0.78 -30.77 -5.57
N ILE A 256 -1.76 -30.05 -6.14
CA ILE A 256 -1.91 -29.84 -7.58
C ILE A 256 -0.63 -29.26 -8.19
N LEU A 257 -0.10 -28.18 -7.60
CA LEU A 257 1.12 -27.54 -8.10
C LEU A 257 2.35 -28.43 -8.01
N THR A 258 2.41 -29.31 -7.00
CA THR A 258 3.50 -30.29 -6.85
C THR A 258 3.40 -31.38 -7.91
N ASP A 259 2.20 -31.93 -8.12
CA ASP A 259 1.94 -32.96 -9.14
C ASP A 259 2.26 -32.44 -10.55
N ILE A 260 1.79 -31.23 -10.90
CA ILE A 260 2.08 -30.60 -12.20
C ILE A 260 3.59 -30.36 -12.37
N ARG A 261 4.32 -30.00 -11.30
CA ARG A 261 5.77 -29.81 -11.38
C ARG A 261 6.49 -31.11 -11.77
N ILE A 262 5.99 -32.26 -11.32
CA ILE A 262 6.58 -33.57 -11.58
C ILE A 262 6.14 -34.11 -12.94
N TYR A 263 4.83 -34.13 -13.21
CA TYR A 263 4.24 -34.83 -14.35
C TYR A 263 3.88 -33.91 -15.52
N LYS A 264 3.93 -32.59 -15.35
CA LYS A 264 3.58 -31.59 -16.37
C LYS A 264 2.20 -31.86 -16.97
N GLN A 265 2.10 -31.93 -18.31
CA GLN A 265 0.85 -32.21 -19.02
C GLN A 265 0.28 -33.62 -18.74
N ASN A 266 1.09 -34.54 -18.20
CA ASN A 266 0.64 -35.90 -17.84
C ASN A 266 0.02 -35.97 -16.44
N SER A 267 -0.05 -34.85 -15.71
CA SER A 267 -0.72 -34.76 -14.40
C SER A 267 -2.17 -35.23 -14.49
N VAL A 268 -2.64 -35.91 -13.43
CA VAL A 268 -4.05 -36.30 -13.32
C VAL A 268 -4.99 -35.09 -13.32
N TYR A 269 -4.53 -33.96 -12.80
CA TYR A 269 -5.30 -32.71 -12.72
C TYR A 269 -5.41 -31.96 -14.06
N CYS A 270 -4.70 -32.40 -15.11
CA CYS A 270 -4.85 -31.87 -16.46
C CYS A 270 -6.00 -32.54 -17.25
N LYS A 271 -6.73 -33.49 -16.62
CA LYS A 271 -7.85 -34.20 -17.25
C LYS A 271 -9.16 -33.44 -17.02
N SER A 272 -10.01 -33.41 -18.05
CA SER A 272 -11.31 -32.73 -18.05
C SER A 272 -12.32 -33.28 -17.03
N GLU A 273 -12.03 -34.44 -16.41
CA GLU A 273 -12.79 -35.02 -15.29
C GLU A 273 -12.69 -34.16 -14.02
N TYR A 274 -11.62 -33.38 -13.85
CA TYR A 274 -11.39 -32.48 -12.73
C TYR A 274 -11.82 -31.04 -13.05
N LYS A 275 -13.09 -30.87 -13.45
CA LYS A 275 -13.62 -29.60 -14.01
C LYS A 275 -13.37 -28.36 -13.16
N ASP A 276 -13.43 -28.48 -11.83
CA ASP A 276 -13.23 -27.34 -10.93
C ASP A 276 -11.74 -27.00 -10.70
N ILE A 277 -10.83 -27.90 -11.09
CA ILE A 277 -9.38 -27.83 -10.80
C ILE A 277 -8.55 -27.51 -12.05
N ILE A 278 -8.98 -27.95 -13.24
CA ILE A 278 -8.25 -27.70 -14.50
C ILE A 278 -7.97 -26.22 -14.76
N GLU A 279 -8.84 -25.31 -14.30
CA GLU A 279 -8.59 -23.87 -14.38
C GLU A 279 -7.55 -23.39 -13.38
N VAL A 280 -7.41 -24.04 -12.21
CA VAL A 280 -6.32 -23.81 -11.26
C VAL A 280 -4.98 -24.15 -11.91
N VAL A 281 -4.92 -25.26 -12.65
CA VAL A 281 -3.75 -25.68 -13.44
C VAL A 281 -3.42 -24.68 -14.55
N GLY A 282 -4.43 -24.25 -15.31
CA GLY A 282 -4.27 -23.22 -16.34
C GLY A 282 -3.81 -21.89 -15.77
N HIS A 283 -4.36 -21.49 -14.63
CA HIS A 283 -3.96 -20.27 -13.93
C HIS A 283 -2.51 -20.35 -13.43
N ALA A 284 -2.08 -21.50 -12.92
CA ALA A 284 -0.69 -21.74 -12.56
C ALA A 284 0.26 -21.59 -13.76
N SER A 285 -0.18 -22.04 -14.93
CA SER A 285 0.58 -21.91 -16.18
C SER A 285 0.70 -20.45 -16.64
N MET A 286 -0.34 -19.63 -16.44
CA MET A 286 -0.26 -18.18 -16.68
C MET A 286 0.78 -17.52 -15.77
N TYR A 287 0.82 -17.90 -14.48
CA TYR A 287 1.78 -17.36 -13.52
C TYR A 287 3.22 -17.74 -13.89
N ASP A 288 3.45 -18.99 -14.30
CA ASP A 288 4.76 -19.44 -14.77
C ASP A 288 5.18 -18.70 -16.05
N PHE A 289 4.25 -18.47 -16.98
CA PHE A 289 4.52 -17.64 -18.15
C PHE A 289 4.94 -16.22 -17.75
N LEU A 290 4.18 -15.56 -16.88
CA LEU A 290 4.52 -14.24 -16.33
C LEU A 290 5.94 -14.23 -15.73
N LEU A 291 6.31 -15.26 -14.98
CA LEU A 291 7.61 -15.34 -14.31
C LEU A 291 8.77 -15.56 -15.28
N GLU A 292 8.59 -16.42 -16.28
CA GLU A 292 9.67 -16.87 -17.17
C GLU A 292 9.76 -16.08 -18.49
N THR A 293 8.72 -15.34 -18.87
CA THR A 293 8.69 -14.62 -20.14
C THR A 293 9.62 -13.40 -20.17
N GLU A 294 10.31 -13.24 -21.29
CA GLU A 294 11.06 -12.05 -21.70
C GLU A 294 10.33 -11.28 -22.82
N GLU A 295 9.14 -11.73 -23.21
CA GLU A 295 8.35 -11.08 -24.25
C GLU A 295 7.98 -9.65 -23.84
N PRO A 296 7.95 -8.67 -24.77
CA PRO A 296 7.44 -7.34 -24.45
C PRO A 296 5.95 -7.42 -24.08
N ILE A 297 5.57 -6.67 -23.05
CA ILE A 297 4.18 -6.60 -22.60
C ILE A 297 3.32 -5.90 -23.65
N SER A 298 2.11 -6.43 -23.84
CA SER A 298 1.07 -5.86 -24.71
C SER A 298 -0.29 -6.30 -24.18
N ILE A 299 -1.31 -5.46 -24.34
CA ILE A 299 -2.71 -5.79 -24.01
C ILE A 299 -3.16 -7.04 -24.77
N PHE A 300 -2.67 -7.27 -25.99
CA PHE A 300 -3.01 -8.47 -26.76
C PHE A 300 -2.42 -9.78 -26.18
N LYS A 301 -1.52 -9.71 -25.19
CA LYS A 301 -1.10 -10.90 -24.43
C LYS A 301 -2.24 -11.47 -23.58
N LEU A 302 -3.33 -10.73 -23.37
CA LEU A 302 -4.56 -11.26 -22.77
C LEU A 302 -5.08 -12.51 -23.51
N LEU A 303 -4.99 -12.56 -24.84
CA LEU A 303 -5.45 -13.73 -25.62
C LEU A 303 -4.60 -14.97 -25.30
N LYS A 304 -3.28 -14.77 -25.17
CA LYS A 304 -2.35 -15.84 -24.78
C LYS A 304 -2.61 -16.31 -23.35
N LEU A 305 -2.73 -15.37 -22.40
CA LEU A 305 -3.05 -15.68 -21.01
C LEU A 305 -4.39 -16.44 -20.89
N HIS A 306 -5.42 -15.99 -21.60
CA HIS A 306 -6.72 -16.66 -21.64
C HIS A 306 -6.65 -18.06 -22.28
N THR A 307 -5.80 -18.24 -23.31
CA THR A 307 -5.51 -19.56 -23.88
C THR A 307 -4.92 -20.49 -22.83
N MET A 308 -3.96 -20.02 -22.04
CA MET A 308 -3.31 -20.81 -20.99
C MET A 308 -4.27 -21.14 -19.84
N LEU A 309 -5.14 -20.21 -19.45
CA LEU A 309 -6.15 -20.42 -18.40
C LEU A 309 -7.06 -21.61 -18.71
N PHE A 310 -7.54 -21.71 -19.95
CA PHE A 310 -8.51 -22.71 -20.38
C PHE A 310 -7.89 -23.85 -21.20
N GLN A 311 -6.56 -24.00 -21.23
CA GLN A 311 -5.88 -24.99 -22.08
C GLN A 311 -6.26 -26.45 -21.76
N PHE A 312 -6.72 -26.72 -20.53
CA PHE A 312 -7.17 -28.04 -20.07
C PHE A 312 -8.70 -28.13 -19.89
N ALA A 313 -9.42 -27.04 -20.19
CA ALA A 313 -10.88 -27.00 -20.14
C ALA A 313 -11.50 -27.98 -21.16
N PRO A 314 -12.78 -28.40 -21.00
CA PRO A 314 -13.42 -29.32 -21.93
C PRO A 314 -13.50 -28.82 -23.39
N TYR A 315 -13.45 -27.50 -23.61
CA TYR A 315 -13.54 -26.85 -24.92
C TYR A 315 -12.37 -25.85 -25.11
N PRO A 316 -11.11 -26.33 -25.15
CA PRO A 316 -9.94 -25.46 -25.16
C PRO A 316 -9.83 -24.63 -26.45
N GLU A 317 -10.49 -25.04 -27.54
CA GLU A 317 -10.56 -24.30 -28.79
C GLU A 317 -11.33 -22.97 -28.69
N ALA A 318 -12.15 -22.79 -27.66
CA ALA A 318 -12.79 -21.51 -27.34
C ALA A 318 -11.84 -20.53 -26.63
N ALA A 319 -10.74 -21.04 -26.07
CA ALA A 319 -9.77 -20.24 -25.35
C ALA A 319 -9.04 -19.25 -26.29
N GLY A 320 -8.59 -18.14 -25.71
CA GLY A 320 -7.98 -17.02 -26.45
C GLY A 320 -8.89 -16.23 -27.40
N LYS A 321 -10.18 -16.58 -27.56
CA LYS A 321 -11.10 -15.87 -28.47
C LYS A 321 -11.91 -14.79 -27.75
N ILE A 322 -12.04 -13.62 -28.38
CA ILE A 322 -12.89 -12.53 -27.91
C ILE A 322 -14.37 -12.93 -28.06
N ARG A 323 -15.20 -12.56 -27.08
CA ARG A 323 -16.63 -12.86 -27.11
C ARG A 323 -17.34 -12.15 -28.27
N ASN A 324 -18.39 -12.79 -28.79
CA ASN A 324 -19.23 -12.29 -29.87
C ASN A 324 -20.67 -11.97 -29.42
N SER A 325 -20.89 -11.90 -28.11
CA SER A 325 -22.16 -11.58 -27.46
C SER A 325 -21.91 -10.65 -26.29
N ASN A 326 -22.93 -9.88 -25.89
CA ASN A 326 -22.86 -9.05 -24.69
C ASN A 326 -23.11 -9.90 -23.44
N ASN A 327 -22.31 -9.68 -22.40
CA ASN A 327 -22.39 -10.37 -21.13
C ASN A 327 -22.73 -9.37 -20.01
N PHE A 328 -23.57 -9.81 -19.07
CA PHE A 328 -23.80 -9.13 -17.80
C PHE A 328 -22.89 -9.73 -16.74
N VAL A 329 -22.10 -8.88 -16.07
CA VAL A 329 -21.27 -9.32 -14.94
C VAL A 329 -22.15 -9.30 -13.69
N THR A 330 -22.57 -10.49 -13.25
CA THR A 330 -23.46 -10.67 -12.09
C THR A 330 -22.87 -10.15 -10.78
N GLU A 331 -21.56 -10.29 -10.59
CA GLU A 331 -20.85 -9.91 -9.36
C GLU A 331 -20.70 -8.39 -9.19
N ALA A 332 -20.36 -7.69 -10.28
CA ALA A 332 -20.07 -6.25 -10.25
C ALA A 332 -21.25 -5.38 -10.73
N LYS A 333 -22.33 -5.99 -11.24
CA LYS A 333 -23.59 -5.34 -11.64
C LYS A 333 -23.41 -4.15 -12.60
N PHE A 334 -22.53 -4.29 -13.59
CA PHE A 334 -22.35 -3.28 -14.65
C PHE A 334 -22.48 -3.90 -16.05
N GLU A 335 -22.79 -3.06 -17.04
CA GLU A 335 -22.80 -3.43 -18.45
C GLU A 335 -21.37 -3.38 -19.02
N THR A 336 -20.95 -4.50 -19.61
CA THR A 336 -19.65 -4.58 -20.29
C THR A 336 -19.67 -3.83 -21.62
N VAL A 337 -18.49 -3.51 -22.16
CA VAL A 337 -18.38 -2.88 -23.49
C VAL A 337 -19.11 -3.72 -24.54
N ASP A 338 -19.83 -3.10 -25.47
CA ASP A 338 -20.47 -3.85 -26.56
C ASP A 338 -19.45 -4.68 -27.34
N TYR A 339 -19.77 -5.94 -27.65
CA TYR A 339 -18.80 -6.86 -28.26
C TYR A 339 -18.20 -6.33 -29.58
N ASN A 340 -18.93 -5.51 -30.33
CA ASN A 340 -18.44 -4.88 -31.56
C ASN A 340 -17.32 -3.85 -31.32
N ASN A 341 -17.23 -3.32 -30.10
CA ASN A 341 -16.28 -2.28 -29.71
C ASN A 341 -15.06 -2.82 -28.96
N ILE A 342 -15.02 -4.11 -28.59
CA ILE A 342 -13.93 -4.68 -27.79
C ILE A 342 -12.56 -4.42 -28.42
N ILE A 343 -12.39 -4.70 -29.71
CA ILE A 343 -11.11 -4.51 -30.41
C ILE A 343 -10.66 -3.05 -30.36
N ASN A 344 -11.58 -2.12 -30.62
CA ASN A 344 -11.28 -0.68 -30.59
C ASN A 344 -10.87 -0.22 -29.19
N GLU A 345 -11.52 -0.73 -28.15
CA GLU A 345 -11.16 -0.41 -26.76
C GLU A 345 -9.84 -1.04 -26.32
N LEU A 346 -9.52 -2.26 -26.77
CA LEU A 346 -8.22 -2.89 -26.53
C LEU A 346 -7.08 -2.12 -27.22
N LEU A 347 -7.31 -1.59 -28.43
CA LEU A 347 -6.33 -0.73 -29.13
C LEU A 347 -6.07 0.57 -28.36
N LYS A 348 -7.13 1.24 -27.87
CA LYS A 348 -6.97 2.44 -27.02
C LYS A 348 -6.22 2.12 -25.72
N LEU A 349 -6.47 0.94 -25.14
CA LEU A 349 -5.79 0.51 -23.93
C LEU A 349 -4.31 0.17 -24.20
N GLU A 350 -4.00 -0.41 -25.35
CA GLU A 350 -2.63 -0.69 -25.79
C GLU A 350 -1.81 0.61 -25.91
N GLU A 351 -2.39 1.69 -26.43
CA GLU A 351 -1.72 2.99 -26.46
C GLU A 351 -1.42 3.53 -25.06
N LYS A 352 -2.36 3.36 -24.11
CA LYS A 352 -2.16 3.75 -22.71
C LYS A 352 -1.05 2.92 -22.05
N LEU A 353 -1.05 1.60 -22.28
CA LEU A 353 0.00 0.70 -21.80
C LEU A 353 1.38 1.14 -22.32
N LYS A 354 1.51 1.40 -23.63
CA LYS A 354 2.77 1.87 -24.22
C LYS A 354 3.24 3.19 -23.61
N LYS A 355 2.32 4.14 -23.36
CA LYS A 355 2.63 5.40 -22.68
C LYS A 355 3.14 5.17 -21.26
N LEU A 356 2.52 4.27 -20.50
CA LEU A 356 2.96 3.90 -19.15
C LEU A 356 4.38 3.33 -19.17
N ILE A 357 4.65 2.34 -20.02
CA ILE A 357 5.98 1.72 -20.12
C ILE A 357 7.05 2.74 -20.52
N ASN A 358 6.77 3.61 -21.51
CA ASN A 358 7.73 4.61 -21.96
C ASN A 358 8.08 5.65 -20.89
N LYS A 359 7.15 5.98 -19.99
CA LYS A 359 7.34 6.98 -18.93
C LYS A 359 7.64 6.38 -17.57
N MET A 360 7.77 5.06 -17.46
CA MET A 360 7.79 4.39 -16.16
C MET A 360 8.94 4.86 -15.26
N ASN A 361 10.09 5.25 -15.83
CA ASN A 361 11.26 5.70 -15.07
C ASN A 361 11.18 7.18 -14.64
N ASP A 362 10.33 7.97 -15.28
CA ASP A 362 10.14 9.40 -14.98
C ASP A 362 9.01 9.64 -13.96
N MET A 363 8.30 8.58 -13.59
CA MET A 363 7.16 8.62 -12.67
C MET A 363 7.56 8.10 -11.29
N SER A 364 6.94 8.66 -10.25
CA SER A 364 7.00 8.06 -8.92
C SER A 364 6.38 6.66 -8.94
N ILE A 365 6.75 5.83 -7.97
CA ILE A 365 6.28 4.45 -7.88
C ILE A 365 4.75 4.40 -7.73
N ALA A 366 4.22 5.30 -6.91
CA ALA A 366 2.78 5.46 -6.74
C ALA A 366 2.06 5.83 -8.04
N GLU A 367 2.56 6.82 -8.79
CA GLU A 367 1.95 7.21 -10.07
C GLU A 367 1.96 6.05 -11.07
N TYR A 368 3.03 5.25 -11.10
CA TYR A 368 3.09 4.04 -11.91
C TYR A 368 2.00 3.03 -11.50
N ILE A 369 1.85 2.77 -10.19
CA ILE A 369 0.84 1.85 -9.66
C ILE A 369 -0.56 2.36 -10.00
N GLU A 370 -0.84 3.66 -9.83
CA GLU A 370 -2.13 4.26 -10.16
C GLU A 370 -2.50 4.02 -11.63
N GLU A 371 -1.58 4.22 -12.57
CA GLU A 371 -1.82 3.94 -13.99
C GLU A 371 -1.95 2.44 -14.31
N ALA A 372 -1.14 1.59 -13.67
CA ALA A 372 -1.25 0.14 -13.81
C ALA A 372 -2.61 -0.38 -13.31
N VAL A 373 -3.09 0.15 -12.18
CA VAL A 373 -4.41 -0.16 -11.60
C VAL A 373 -5.54 0.31 -12.51
N LYS A 374 -5.42 1.48 -13.15
CA LYS A 374 -6.38 1.94 -14.17
C LYS A 374 -6.41 1.03 -15.39
N ILE A 375 -5.26 0.51 -15.83
CA ILE A 375 -5.20 -0.46 -16.93
C ILE A 375 -5.91 -1.75 -16.52
N HIS A 376 -5.59 -2.29 -15.34
CA HIS A 376 -6.27 -3.45 -14.76
C HIS A 376 -7.79 -3.27 -14.72
N HIS A 377 -8.27 -2.18 -14.13
CA HIS A 377 -9.70 -1.86 -14.10
C HIS A 377 -10.30 -1.78 -15.51
N ARG A 378 -9.59 -1.15 -16.46
CA ARG A 378 -10.11 -1.03 -17.82
C ARG A 378 -10.24 -2.38 -18.52
N ILE A 379 -9.37 -3.35 -18.24
CA ILE A 379 -9.51 -4.73 -18.76
C ILE A 379 -10.80 -5.35 -18.23
N THR A 380 -11.10 -5.19 -16.93
CA THR A 380 -12.32 -5.77 -16.32
C THR A 380 -13.60 -5.14 -16.88
N VAL A 381 -13.56 -3.86 -17.26
CA VAL A 381 -14.68 -3.12 -17.90
C VAL A 381 -14.85 -3.50 -19.37
N ILE A 382 -13.76 -3.61 -20.15
CA ILE A 382 -13.82 -4.08 -21.54
C ILE A 382 -14.38 -5.51 -21.58
N HIS A 383 -13.93 -6.34 -20.64
CA HIS A 383 -14.40 -7.71 -20.46
C HIS A 383 -14.35 -8.52 -21.76
N PRO A 384 -13.16 -8.69 -22.37
CA PRO A 384 -13.04 -9.21 -23.74
C PRO A 384 -13.46 -10.68 -23.91
N PHE A 385 -13.48 -11.47 -22.84
CA PHE A 385 -13.79 -12.90 -22.88
C PHE A 385 -15.13 -13.22 -22.24
N ILE A 386 -15.65 -14.43 -22.48
CA ILE A 386 -16.88 -14.90 -21.83
C ILE A 386 -16.66 -15.07 -20.32
N ASP A 387 -15.49 -15.58 -19.93
CA ASP A 387 -15.07 -15.81 -18.55
C ASP A 387 -13.53 -15.64 -18.42
N GLY A 388 -12.99 -15.61 -17.20
CA GLY A 388 -11.55 -15.55 -16.93
C GLY A 388 -10.95 -14.14 -17.01
N ASN A 389 -11.77 -13.11 -17.22
CA ASN A 389 -11.34 -11.71 -17.36
C ASN A 389 -10.64 -11.19 -16.09
N GLY A 390 -11.18 -11.49 -14.90
CA GLY A 390 -10.59 -11.10 -13.62
C GLY A 390 -9.19 -11.67 -13.44
N ARG A 391 -9.04 -12.98 -13.62
CA ARG A 391 -7.77 -13.72 -13.54
C ARG A 391 -6.73 -13.20 -14.55
N CYS A 392 -7.12 -13.03 -15.82
CA CYS A 392 -6.24 -12.48 -16.84
C CYS A 392 -5.79 -11.06 -16.51
N SER A 393 -6.69 -10.21 -16.01
CA SER A 393 -6.38 -8.84 -15.63
C SER A 393 -5.39 -8.75 -14.46
N ARG A 394 -5.56 -9.59 -13.44
CA ARG A 394 -4.68 -9.59 -12.25
C ARG A 394 -3.30 -10.20 -12.52
N VAL A 395 -3.20 -11.15 -13.45
CA VAL A 395 -1.90 -11.59 -14.00
C VAL A 395 -1.23 -10.46 -14.80
N MET A 396 -1.98 -9.72 -15.62
CA MET A 396 -1.44 -8.57 -16.35
C MET A 396 -0.94 -7.46 -15.41
N LEU A 397 -1.69 -7.18 -14.33
CA LEU A 397 -1.28 -6.22 -13.31
C LEU A 397 0.03 -6.65 -12.63
N ASN A 398 0.14 -7.92 -12.26
CA ASN A 398 1.38 -8.45 -11.71
C ASN A 398 2.54 -8.41 -12.72
N TRP A 399 2.28 -8.51 -14.03
CA TRP A 399 3.30 -8.28 -15.05
C TRP A 399 3.84 -6.85 -15.05
N LEU A 400 2.95 -5.87 -14.96
CA LEU A 400 3.35 -4.46 -14.82
C LEU A 400 4.19 -4.26 -13.55
N PHE A 401 3.79 -4.86 -12.43
CA PHE A 401 4.55 -4.79 -11.19
C PHE A 401 5.94 -5.43 -11.32
N LYS A 402 6.05 -6.61 -11.96
CA LYS A 402 7.33 -7.25 -12.26
C LYS A 402 8.25 -6.33 -13.07
N ILE A 403 7.73 -5.70 -14.14
CA ILE A 403 8.50 -4.79 -15.01
C ILE A 403 9.04 -3.58 -14.22
N LYS A 404 8.28 -3.06 -13.25
CA LYS A 404 8.68 -1.93 -12.40
C LYS A 404 9.59 -2.31 -11.22
N GLY A 405 9.82 -3.61 -10.98
CA GLY A 405 10.58 -4.09 -9.81
C GLY A 405 9.76 -4.16 -8.51
N LEU A 406 8.43 -4.14 -8.62
CA LEU A 406 7.51 -4.26 -7.49
C LEU A 406 7.26 -5.74 -7.14
N PRO A 407 6.97 -6.06 -5.86
CA PRO A 407 6.67 -7.43 -5.46
C PRO A 407 5.34 -7.91 -6.06
N PRO A 408 5.17 -9.25 -6.23
CA PRO A 408 3.89 -9.82 -6.61
C PRO A 408 2.82 -9.49 -5.56
N VAL A 409 1.59 -9.31 -6.01
CA VAL A 409 0.41 -9.10 -5.15
C VAL A 409 -0.67 -10.11 -5.45
N TYR A 410 -1.44 -10.46 -4.41
CA TYR A 410 -2.67 -11.25 -4.51
C TYR A 410 -3.71 -10.66 -3.57
N LEU A 411 -4.97 -10.66 -3.99
CA LEU A 411 -6.08 -10.20 -3.15
C LEU A 411 -6.49 -11.33 -2.22
N LYS A 412 -6.54 -11.10 -0.90
CA LYS A 412 -7.03 -12.14 0.02
C LYS A 412 -8.52 -12.39 -0.21
N TYR A 413 -8.91 -13.66 -0.30
CA TYR A 413 -10.32 -14.03 -0.45
C TYR A 413 -11.23 -13.45 0.65
N ASP A 414 -10.75 -13.46 1.91
CA ASP A 414 -11.49 -12.93 3.06
C ASP A 414 -11.76 -11.41 2.95
N ASN A 415 -11.02 -10.71 2.09
CA ASN A 415 -11.11 -9.26 1.87
C ASN A 415 -11.72 -8.92 0.49
N LYS A 416 -12.34 -9.87 -0.20
CA LYS A 416 -12.86 -9.68 -1.56
C LYS A 416 -13.85 -8.52 -1.68
N ASP A 417 -14.67 -8.30 -0.64
CA ASP A 417 -15.71 -7.28 -0.66
C ASP A 417 -15.10 -5.88 -0.81
N TYR A 418 -13.96 -5.61 -0.16
CA TYR A 418 -13.25 -4.34 -0.31
C TYR A 418 -12.77 -4.10 -1.75
N TYR A 419 -12.29 -5.15 -2.41
CA TYR A 419 -11.86 -5.06 -3.80
C TYR A 419 -13.03 -4.80 -4.76
N TYR A 420 -14.15 -5.52 -4.58
CA TYR A 420 -15.34 -5.31 -5.42
C TYR A 420 -15.99 -3.95 -5.19
N GLU A 421 -16.05 -3.47 -3.95
CA GLU A 421 -16.49 -2.11 -3.65
C GLU A 421 -15.58 -1.07 -4.33
N ALA A 422 -14.27 -1.27 -4.30
CA ALA A 422 -13.32 -0.36 -4.92
C ALA A 422 -13.42 -0.33 -6.46
N LEU A 423 -13.68 -1.48 -7.11
CA LEU A 423 -14.00 -1.53 -8.55
C LEU A 423 -15.28 -0.74 -8.84
N LYS A 424 -16.34 -0.97 -8.05
CA LYS A 424 -17.62 -0.28 -8.23
C LYS A 424 -17.50 1.24 -8.09
N GLU A 425 -16.71 1.74 -7.15
CA GLU A 425 -16.46 3.18 -7.01
C GLU A 425 -15.71 3.75 -8.23
N ALA A 426 -14.73 3.00 -8.76
CA ALA A 426 -14.03 3.40 -9.98
C ALA A 426 -14.95 3.41 -11.21
N ASP A 427 -15.89 2.45 -11.30
CA ASP A 427 -16.89 2.37 -12.37
C ASP A 427 -17.91 3.51 -12.31
N LEU A 428 -18.49 3.78 -11.14
CA LEU A 428 -19.59 4.74 -10.99
C LEU A 428 -19.10 6.19 -10.95
N ASN A 429 -17.99 6.44 -10.26
CA ASN A 429 -17.55 7.80 -9.94
C ASN A 429 -16.26 8.20 -10.67
N GLY A 430 -15.59 7.26 -11.37
CA GLY A 430 -14.27 7.50 -11.96
C GLY A 430 -13.17 7.73 -10.93
N ASP A 431 -13.43 7.42 -9.66
CA ASP A 431 -12.51 7.64 -8.54
C ASP A 431 -11.72 6.36 -8.22
N TYR A 432 -10.46 6.35 -8.63
CA TYR A 432 -9.58 5.20 -8.46
C TYR A 432 -8.92 5.14 -7.08
N SER A 433 -9.13 6.13 -6.21
CA SER A 433 -8.35 6.25 -4.97
C SER A 433 -8.52 5.03 -4.07
N TYR A 434 -9.74 4.49 -3.98
CA TYR A 434 -10.01 3.31 -3.17
C TYR A 434 -9.39 2.04 -3.76
N LEU A 435 -9.42 1.90 -5.10
CA LEU A 435 -8.78 0.77 -5.77
C LEU A 435 -7.26 0.83 -5.66
N CYS A 436 -6.66 2.00 -5.81
CA CYS A 436 -5.23 2.22 -5.58
C CYS A 436 -4.85 1.90 -4.12
N GLU A 437 -5.70 2.27 -3.16
CA GLU A 437 -5.48 1.94 -1.75
C GLU A 437 -5.44 0.41 -1.52
N VAL A 438 -6.38 -0.34 -2.10
CA VAL A 438 -6.38 -1.82 -2.03
C VAL A 438 -5.03 -2.35 -2.49
N PHE A 439 -4.53 -1.91 -3.65
CA PHE A 439 -3.26 -2.39 -4.17
C PHE A 439 -2.05 -1.88 -3.38
N TYR A 440 -2.05 -0.66 -2.86
CA TYR A 440 -0.99 -0.19 -1.96
C TYR A 440 -0.88 -1.06 -0.71
N ARG A 441 -2.01 -1.43 -0.11
CA ARG A 441 -2.02 -2.34 1.05
C ARG A 441 -1.48 -3.72 0.70
N GLU A 442 -1.85 -4.27 -0.45
CA GLU A 442 -1.34 -5.57 -0.89
C GLU A 442 0.15 -5.54 -1.23
N ILE A 443 0.65 -4.45 -1.81
CA ILE A 443 2.09 -4.23 -2.04
C ILE A 443 2.82 -4.17 -0.69
N ILE A 444 2.35 -3.36 0.26
CA ILE A 444 2.93 -3.24 1.61
C ILE A 444 2.93 -4.61 2.30
N ARG A 445 1.82 -5.34 2.26
CA ARG A 445 1.71 -6.69 2.81
C ARG A 445 2.75 -7.63 2.20
N SER A 446 2.94 -7.55 0.89
CA SER A 446 3.91 -8.38 0.18
C SER A 446 5.35 -8.03 0.59
N MET A 447 5.68 -6.74 0.77
CA MET A 447 6.96 -6.30 1.34
C MET A 447 7.20 -6.92 2.73
N ILE A 448 6.19 -6.88 3.61
CA ILE A 448 6.30 -7.41 4.98
C ILE A 448 6.51 -8.93 4.99
N GLN A 449 5.76 -9.66 4.17
CA GLN A 449 5.88 -11.11 4.02
C GLN A 449 7.26 -11.53 3.48
N LEU A 450 7.90 -10.65 2.71
CA LEU A 450 9.26 -10.85 2.25
C LEU A 450 10.25 -10.56 3.38
N ASN A 451 10.18 -9.38 4.00
CA ASN A 451 11.07 -8.98 5.10
C ASN A 451 11.08 -10.01 6.24
N THR A 452 9.91 -10.47 6.69
CA THR A 452 9.76 -11.38 7.85
C THR A 452 10.43 -12.75 7.69
N LYS A 453 10.75 -13.18 6.46
CA LYS A 453 11.40 -14.48 6.22
C LYS A 453 12.86 -14.37 5.77
N PHE A 454 13.37 -13.18 5.47
CA PHE A 454 14.80 -12.91 5.51
C PHE A 454 15.15 -12.66 6.98
N LYS A 455 15.53 -13.73 7.69
CA LYS A 455 16.27 -13.56 8.94
C LYS A 455 17.58 -12.89 8.55
N LEU A 456 17.81 -11.68 9.07
CA LEU A 456 19.17 -11.15 9.20
C LEU A 456 19.97 -12.14 10.06
#